data_AF-A0A2T4IKE0-F1
#
_entry.id   AF-A0A2T4IKE0-F1
#
_cell.length_a   1.000
_cell.length_b   1.000
_cell.length_c   1.000
_cell.angle_alpha   90.00
_cell.angle_beta   90.00
_cell.angle_gamma   90.00
#
_symmetry.space_group_name_H-M   'P 1'
#
loop_
_entity.id
_entity.type
_entity.pdbx_description
1 polymer ?
#
loop_
_entity_poly.entity_id
_entity_poly.type
_entity_poly.pdbx_seq_one_letter_code
_entity_poly.pdbx_strand_id
1 'polypeptide(L)'
;MQLYEALLTSTAISCSPRLVHDALLIDLPDGTELTVRYASPVAYSLHWTLSDGSTLGIDTAPGHRHLDGATQHLHLEDGRVVHDPLTSISRSAHENLHAVLAALMLDPRLSGQR
;
A
#
# COMPACT_ATOMS: atom_id res chain seq x y z
N MET A 1 -27.40 7.31 13.82
CA MET A 1 -27.57 5.99 13.17
C MET A 1 -27.58 6.16 11.65
N GLN A 2 -26.57 6.83 11.09
CA GLN A 2 -26.50 7.14 9.65
C GLN A 2 -25.04 7.23 9.14
N LEU A 3 -24.08 6.83 9.99
CA LEU A 3 -22.64 6.83 9.70
C LEU A 3 -22.07 5.40 9.52
N TYR A 4 -22.87 4.36 9.75
CA TYR A 4 -22.43 2.96 9.62
C TYR A 4 -22.63 2.39 8.20
N GLU A 5 -23.47 3.01 7.36
CA GLU A 5 -23.74 2.48 6.01
C GLU A 5 -22.73 2.94 4.94
N ALA A 6 -21.97 4.00 5.17
CA ALA A 6 -21.03 4.52 4.17
C ALA A 6 -19.72 3.70 4.06
N LEU A 7 -19.47 2.75 4.96
CA LEU A 7 -18.26 1.91 4.97
C LEU A 7 -18.49 0.50 4.40
N LEU A 8 -19.73 0.13 4.05
CA LEU A 8 -20.06 -1.20 3.52
C LEU A 8 -20.13 -1.27 1.98
N THR A 9 -19.86 -0.18 1.27
CA THR A 9 -19.93 -0.13 -0.21
C THR A 9 -18.54 -0.03 -0.86
N SER A 10 -17.51 -0.62 -0.26
CA SER A 10 -16.25 -0.88 -0.97
C SER A 10 -16.19 -2.33 -1.44
N THR A 11 -17.16 -2.72 -2.27
CA THR A 11 -17.11 -3.94 -3.08
C THR A 11 -16.12 -3.73 -4.23
N ALA A 12 -14.84 -3.64 -3.90
CA ALA A 12 -13.80 -3.46 -4.90
C ALA A 12 -12.61 -4.40 -4.74
N ILE A 13 -12.68 -5.32 -3.79
CA ILE A 13 -11.71 -6.42 -3.70
C ILE A 13 -12.32 -7.60 -4.45
N SER A 14 -11.60 -8.12 -5.44
CA SER A 14 -12.11 -9.17 -6.34
C SER A 14 -12.25 -10.52 -5.64
N CYS A 15 -11.62 -10.69 -4.47
CA CYS A 15 -11.67 -11.89 -3.64
C CYS A 15 -11.62 -11.50 -2.15
N SER A 16 -11.92 -12.44 -1.24
CA SER A 16 -11.62 -12.22 0.17
C SER A 16 -10.10 -12.14 0.38
N PRO A 17 -9.60 -11.15 1.15
CA PRO A 17 -8.18 -11.09 1.51
C PRO A 17 -7.69 -12.40 2.13
N ARG A 18 -6.48 -12.84 1.76
CA ARG A 18 -5.87 -14.09 2.23
C ARG A 18 -4.74 -13.79 3.20
N LEU A 19 -4.76 -14.41 4.38
CA LEU A 19 -3.61 -14.38 5.30
C LEU A 19 -2.70 -15.59 5.03
N VAL A 20 -1.46 -15.33 4.64
CA VAL A 20 -0.45 -16.36 4.35
C VAL A 20 0.80 -16.07 5.19
N HIS A 21 1.02 -16.88 6.23
CA HIS A 21 2.06 -16.67 7.23
C HIS A 21 1.98 -15.27 7.87
N ASP A 22 2.93 -14.39 7.55
CA ASP A 22 3.08 -13.02 8.05
C ASP A 22 2.57 -11.96 7.05
N ALA A 23 1.92 -12.39 5.96
CA ALA A 23 1.46 -11.50 4.90
C ALA A 23 -0.06 -11.56 4.69
N LEU A 24 -0.66 -10.40 4.47
CA LEU A 24 -2.02 -10.27 3.94
C LEU A 24 -1.94 -10.02 2.43
N LEU A 25 -2.55 -10.90 1.64
CA LEU A 25 -2.65 -10.82 0.19
C LEU A 25 -4.04 -10.33 -0.20
N ILE A 26 -4.09 -9.37 -1.12
CA ILE A 26 -5.32 -8.73 -1.59
C ILE A 26 -5.30 -8.68 -3.11
N ASP A 27 -6.24 -9.38 -3.76
CA ASP A 27 -6.40 -9.33 -5.21
C ASP A 27 -7.34 -8.18 -5.60
N LEU A 28 -6.85 -7.29 -6.46
CA LEU A 28 -7.63 -6.21 -7.05
C LEU A 28 -8.27 -6.64 -8.38
N PRO A 29 -9.36 -5.98 -8.83
CA PRO A 29 -10.13 -6.40 -10.00
C PRO A 29 -9.38 -6.32 -11.34
N ASP A 30 -8.30 -5.54 -11.40
CA ASP A 30 -7.43 -5.37 -12.58
C ASP A 30 -6.34 -6.45 -12.68
N GLY A 31 -6.31 -7.40 -11.74
CA GLY A 31 -5.30 -8.44 -11.63
C GLY A 31 -4.07 -8.02 -10.83
N THR A 32 -4.05 -6.83 -10.23
CA THR A 32 -3.00 -6.41 -9.30
C THR A 32 -3.12 -7.19 -7.99
N GLU A 33 -2.04 -7.83 -7.55
CA GLU A 33 -1.97 -8.48 -6.22
C GLU A 33 -1.16 -7.60 -5.27
N LEU A 34 -1.79 -7.14 -4.19
CA LEU A 34 -1.13 -6.42 -3.10
C LEU A 34 -0.76 -7.38 -1.96
N THR A 35 0.51 -7.38 -1.59
CA THR A 35 1.08 -8.06 -0.42
C THR A 35 1.39 -7.04 0.67
N VAL A 36 0.83 -7.24 1.85
CA VAL A 36 1.01 -6.39 3.02
C VAL A 36 1.72 -7.16 4.13
N ARG A 37 2.80 -6.63 4.68
CA ARG A 37 3.54 -7.24 5.81
C ARG A 37 3.73 -6.24 6.94
N TYR A 38 3.19 -6.54 8.11
CA TYR A 38 3.32 -5.71 9.32
C TYR A 38 4.33 -6.31 10.29
N ALA A 39 5.57 -5.80 10.30
CA ALA A 39 6.54 -6.14 11.34
C ALA A 39 6.22 -5.40 12.66
N SER A 40 5.69 -4.18 12.56
CA SER A 40 5.15 -3.40 13.69
C SER A 40 4.14 -2.36 13.19
N PRO A 41 3.39 -1.69 14.08
CA PRO A 41 2.46 -0.61 13.68
C PRO A 41 3.13 0.57 12.95
N VAL A 42 4.44 0.74 13.11
CA VAL A 42 5.22 1.85 12.51
C VAL A 42 6.25 1.38 11.49
N ALA A 43 6.36 0.07 11.23
CA ALA A 43 7.30 -0.50 10.27
C ALA A 43 6.64 -1.66 9.52
N TYR A 44 6.35 -1.44 8.24
CA TYR A 44 5.64 -2.37 7.38
C TYR A 44 5.97 -2.13 5.91
N SER A 45 5.61 -3.09 5.06
CA SER A 45 5.77 -2.99 3.61
C SER A 45 4.46 -3.28 2.89
N LEU A 46 4.26 -2.60 1.76
CA LEU A 46 3.11 -2.69 0.88
C LEU A 46 3.63 -2.88 -0.55
N HIS A 47 3.77 -4.12 -1.00
CA HIS A 47 4.31 -4.43 -2.32
C HIS A 47 3.21 -4.99 -3.20
N TRP A 48 3.15 -4.59 -4.46
CA TRP A 48 2.16 -5.11 -5.39
C TRP A 48 2.76 -5.50 -6.73
N THR A 49 2.16 -6.51 -7.34
CA THR A 49 2.52 -7.02 -8.66
C THR A 49 1.37 -6.75 -9.61
N LEU A 50 1.65 -6.10 -10.73
CA LEU A 50 0.69 -5.84 -11.79
C LEU A 50 0.43 -7.13 -12.59
N SER A 51 -0.65 -7.13 -13.39
CA SER A 51 -0.98 -8.26 -14.26
C SER A 51 0.08 -8.58 -15.33
N ASP A 52 0.96 -7.62 -15.65
CA ASP A 52 2.11 -7.81 -16.55
C ASP A 52 3.38 -8.32 -15.84
N GLY A 53 3.32 -8.55 -14.53
CA GLY A 53 4.43 -9.02 -13.70
C GLY A 53 5.34 -7.92 -13.16
N SER A 54 5.13 -6.66 -13.52
CA SER A 54 5.89 -5.54 -12.95
C SER A 54 5.56 -5.36 -11.47
N THR A 55 6.58 -5.06 -10.66
CA THR A 55 6.43 -4.93 -9.21
C THR A 55 6.73 -3.50 -8.75
N LEU A 56 5.94 -3.02 -7.80
CA LEU A 56 6.16 -1.76 -7.11
C LEU A 56 5.99 -1.99 -5.61
N GLY A 57 6.51 -1.09 -4.78
CA GLY A 57 6.33 -1.26 -3.35
C GLY A 57 6.66 -0.05 -2.50
N ILE A 58 5.99 0.06 -1.37
CA ILE A 58 6.26 1.07 -0.35
C ILE A 58 6.84 0.38 0.88
N ASP A 59 7.98 0.88 1.34
CA ASP A 59 8.57 0.49 2.62
C ASP A 59 8.43 1.66 3.60
N THR A 60 7.86 1.38 4.78
CA THR A 60 7.56 2.42 5.79
C THR A 60 8.49 2.41 6.98
N ALA A 61 9.55 1.59 6.94
CA ALA A 61 10.50 1.47 8.05
C ALA A 61 11.00 2.87 8.47
N PRO A 62 10.83 3.26 9.75
CA PRO A 62 11.19 4.58 10.19
C PRO A 62 12.71 4.73 10.10
N GLY A 63 13.17 5.78 9.41
CA GLY A 63 14.56 6.17 9.45
C GLY A 63 14.96 6.49 10.90
N HIS A 64 16.15 6.04 11.32
CA HIS A 64 16.69 6.41 12.61
C HIS A 64 16.70 7.95 12.74
N ARG A 65 16.38 8.47 13.94
CA ARG A 65 16.18 9.88 14.34
C ARG A 65 17.34 10.86 13.99
N HIS A 66 18.39 10.40 13.31
CA HIS A 66 19.58 11.14 12.92
C HIS A 66 19.81 11.24 11.41
N LEU A 67 18.85 10.84 10.58
CA LEU A 67 18.92 11.01 9.13
C LEU A 67 17.73 11.85 8.65
N ASP A 68 18.03 13.07 8.24
CA ASP A 68 17.12 13.94 7.47
C ASP A 68 16.89 13.29 6.10
N GLY A 69 15.91 12.41 6.01
CA GLY A 69 15.59 11.71 4.76
C GLY A 69 14.27 10.97 4.86
N ALA A 70 13.52 10.98 3.76
CA ALA A 70 12.20 10.35 3.63
C ALA A 70 12.24 8.91 4.15
N THR A 71 11.60 8.67 5.29
CA THR A 71 11.58 7.34 5.92
C THR A 71 10.74 6.36 5.10
N GLN A 72 9.69 6.89 4.48
CA GLN A 72 8.79 6.16 3.59
C GLN A 72 9.21 6.42 2.15
N HIS A 73 9.41 5.35 1.38
CA HIS A 73 9.82 5.45 -0.01
C HIS A 73 9.09 4.44 -0.89
N LEU A 74 8.89 4.84 -2.14
CA LEU A 74 8.26 4.06 -3.19
C LEU A 74 9.34 3.50 -4.14
N HIS A 75 9.36 2.19 -4.28
CA HIS A 75 10.08 1.47 -5.33
C HIS A 75 9.22 1.45 -6.59
N LEU A 76 9.79 1.95 -7.68
CA LEU A 76 9.20 1.93 -9.02
C LEU A 76 9.61 0.66 -9.77
N GLU A 77 8.82 0.30 -10.77
CA GLU A 77 9.05 -0.87 -11.64
C GLU A 77 10.40 -0.85 -12.38
N ASP A 78 10.98 0.34 -12.61
CA ASP A 78 12.28 0.53 -13.26
C ASP A 78 13.46 0.45 -12.26
N GLY A 79 13.17 0.11 -11.01
CA GLY A 79 14.14 -0.01 -9.92
C GLY A 79 14.51 1.31 -9.25
N ARG A 80 13.94 2.45 -9.69
CA ARG A 80 14.15 3.73 -8.99
C ARG A 80 13.40 3.76 -7.67
N VAL A 81 13.97 4.51 -6.72
CA VAL A 81 13.35 4.78 -5.42
C VAL A 81 13.03 6.27 -5.34
N VAL A 82 11.77 6.59 -5.07
CA VAL A 82 11.26 7.97 -4.94
C VAL A 82 10.56 8.16 -3.60
N HIS A 83 10.24 9.42 -3.25
CA HIS A 83 9.46 9.70 -2.05
C HIS A 83 8.10 8.99 -2.14
N ASP A 84 7.66 8.37 -1.04
CA ASP A 84 6.33 7.79 -0.97
C ASP A 84 5.26 8.89 -0.90
N PRO A 85 4.37 9.01 -1.91
CA PRO A 85 3.35 10.06 -1.94
C PRO A 85 2.08 9.68 -1.15
N LEU A 86 1.94 8.42 -0.72
CA LEU A 86 0.69 7.88 -0.22
C LEU A 86 0.67 7.72 1.31
N THR A 87 1.78 7.27 1.91
CA THR A 87 1.82 7.04 3.36
C THR A 87 2.38 8.23 4.14
N SER A 88 2.05 8.29 5.42
CA SER A 88 2.56 9.29 6.36
C SER A 88 2.79 8.66 7.74
N ILE A 89 3.86 9.06 8.42
CA ILE A 89 4.13 8.69 9.83
C ILE A 89 3.07 9.24 10.80
N SER A 90 2.29 10.24 10.39
CA SER A 90 1.21 10.80 11.20
C SER A 90 -0.09 10.01 11.11
N ARG A 91 -0.17 9.04 10.21
CA ARG A 91 -1.34 8.16 10.00
C ARG A 91 -1.06 6.80 10.60
N SER A 92 -2.11 6.13 11.06
CA SER A 92 -2.04 4.72 11.43
C SER A 92 -1.73 3.84 10.21
N ALA A 93 -1.17 2.67 10.46
CA ALA A 93 -0.99 1.61 9.47
C ALA A 93 -2.26 1.35 8.64
N HIS A 94 -3.42 1.32 9.31
CA HIS A 94 -4.70 1.08 8.66
C HIS A 94 -5.09 2.22 7.70
N GLU A 95 -4.93 3.48 8.12
CA GLU A 95 -5.22 4.64 7.26
C GLU A 95 -4.28 4.70 6.04
N ASN A 96 -3.00 4.35 6.23
CA ASN A 96 -2.04 4.27 5.13
C ASN A 96 -2.38 3.14 4.15
N LEU A 97 -2.74 1.95 4.65
CA LEU A 97 -3.20 0.85 3.79
C LEU A 97 -4.46 1.25 3.00
N HIS A 98 -5.41 1.93 3.64
CA HIS A 98 -6.61 2.41 2.95
C HIS A 98 -6.27 3.41 1.84
N ALA A 99 -5.35 4.36 2.09
CA ALA A 99 -4.90 5.31 1.09
C ALA A 99 -4.23 4.62 -0.11
N VAL A 100 -3.40 3.60 0.15
CA VAL A 100 -2.76 2.80 -0.90
C VAL A 100 -3.78 2.01 -1.70
N LEU A 101 -4.69 1.28 -1.05
CA LEU A 101 -5.75 0.53 -1.74
C LEU A 101 -6.58 1.45 -2.65
N ALA A 102 -6.99 2.62 -2.16
CA ALA A 102 -7.75 3.58 -2.94
C ALA A 102 -6.95 4.09 -4.17
N ALA A 103 -5.64 4.33 -4.03
CA ALA A 103 -4.79 4.74 -5.14
C ALA A 103 -4.60 3.61 -6.18
N LEU A 104 -4.34 2.38 -5.72
CA LEU A 104 -4.13 1.23 -6.61
C LEU A 104 -5.39 0.88 -7.41
N MET A 105 -6.58 1.07 -6.84
CA MET A 105 -7.84 0.91 -7.56
C MET A 105 -8.04 1.91 -8.71
N LEU A 106 -7.35 3.06 -8.68
CA LEU A 106 -7.44 4.10 -9.71
C LEU A 106 -6.32 3.99 -10.74
N ASP A 107 -5.08 3.84 -10.26
CA ASP A 107 -3.90 3.70 -11.10
C ASP A 107 -2.84 2.89 -10.33
N PRO A 108 -2.73 1.57 -10.58
CA PRO A 108 -1.79 0.72 -9.87
C PRO A 108 -0.31 1.04 -10.23
N ARG A 109 -0.05 1.82 -11.28
CA ARG A 109 1.30 2.29 -11.63
C ARG A 109 1.67 3.59 -10.92
N LEU A 110 0.70 4.24 -10.26
CA LEU A 110 0.84 5.53 -9.58
C LEU A 110 1.44 6.62 -10.49
N SER A 111 1.12 6.60 -11.78
CA SER A 111 1.69 7.47 -12.81
C SER A 111 1.44 8.95 -12.52
N GLY A 112 0.34 9.29 -11.85
CA GLY A 112 0.02 10.66 -11.43
C GLY A 112 0.64 11.11 -10.09
N GLN A 113 1.41 10.25 -9.42
CA GLN A 113 2.01 10.53 -8.10
C GLN A 113 3.55 10.55 -8.14
N ARG A 114 4.15 10.42 -9.34
CA ARG A 114 5.60 10.40 -9.59
C ARG A 114 6.15 11.78 -9.92
#